data_AF-A0A0N8PTM3-F1
#
_entry.id   AF-A0A0N8PTM3-F1
#
_cell.length_a   1.000
_cell.length_b   1.000
_cell.length_c   1.000
_cell.angle_alpha   90.00
_cell.angle_beta   90.00
_cell.angle_gamma   90.00
#
_symmetry.space_group_name_H-M   'P 1'
#
loop_
_entity.id
_entity.type
_entity.pdbx_description
1 polymer ?
#
loop_
_entity_poly.entity_id
_entity_poly.type
_entity_poly.pdbx_seq_one_letter_code
_entity_poly.pdbx_strand_id
1 'polypeptide(L)'
;MKKTLVALGTTATLLASVLAPTASFASTPIQQGAAFTAEKLAVPMISEPDDFTDIELPVDKLKGTLETEDSVVWYRFKTPAKLGDLKVKLKGPSGQTYKISVYDSDDDNSSPLLSINQDTLGTVKSSKLKGDTYYYFRVGSKTWKADKSHDYKIEAYYNK
;
A
#
# COMPACT_ATOMS: atom_id res chain seq x y z
N MET A 1 54.36 73.01 -10.83
CA MET A 1 53.63 73.62 -9.69
C MET A 1 52.75 72.55 -9.03
N LYS A 2 52.61 72.67 -7.70
CA LYS A 2 51.87 71.85 -6.70
C LYS A 2 50.55 71.25 -7.23
N LYS A 3 50.33 69.92 -7.22
CA LYS A 3 49.68 69.05 -6.19
C LYS A 3 48.46 69.64 -5.46
N THR A 4 47.35 68.89 -5.39
CA THR A 4 46.56 68.45 -4.19
C THR A 4 45.19 67.90 -4.65
N LEU A 5 44.97 66.56 -4.60
CA LEU A 5 44.10 65.78 -3.66
C LEU A 5 42.62 66.21 -3.65
N VAL A 6 41.61 65.32 -3.58
CA VAL A 6 41.36 64.33 -2.53
C VAL A 6 40.47 63.18 -3.05
N ALA A 7 40.76 61.96 -2.58
CA ALA A 7 40.00 60.73 -2.79
C ALA A 7 38.85 60.57 -1.78
N LEU A 8 37.78 59.85 -2.12
CA LEU A 8 36.92 59.20 -1.12
C LEU A 8 36.29 57.91 -1.66
N GLY A 9 36.32 56.86 -0.84
CA GLY A 9 35.53 55.64 -1.00
C GLY A 9 36.35 54.35 -1.07
N THR A 10 37.21 54.04 -0.10
CA THR A 10 37.01 52.97 0.92
C THR A 10 36.51 51.61 0.40
N THR A 11 37.47 50.69 0.20
CA THR A 11 37.57 49.32 0.75
C THR A 11 36.29 48.55 1.13
N ALA A 12 36.13 47.36 0.55
CA ALA A 12 36.04 46.10 1.32
C ALA A 12 36.28 44.89 0.40
N THR A 13 36.92 43.88 0.98
CA THR A 13 37.66 42.81 0.31
C THR A 13 36.94 41.47 0.50
N LEU A 14 37.09 40.58 -0.49
CA LEU A 14 37.28 39.13 -0.35
C LEU A 14 36.11 38.27 0.17
N LEU A 15 35.64 37.31 -0.65
CA LEU A 15 35.95 35.87 -0.49
C LEU A 15 35.24 34.97 -1.53
N ALA A 16 35.96 33.90 -1.87
CA ALA A 16 35.60 32.76 -2.72
C ALA A 16 34.18 32.21 -2.45
N SER A 17 33.51 31.53 -3.38
CA SER A 17 33.76 30.11 -3.69
C SER A 17 32.83 29.64 -4.82
N VAL A 18 33.35 28.74 -5.65
CA VAL A 18 32.64 27.80 -6.55
C VAL A 18 31.36 27.20 -5.94
N LEU A 19 30.30 26.99 -6.74
CA LEU A 19 29.54 25.72 -6.78
C LEU A 19 28.52 25.63 -7.94
N ALA A 20 28.73 24.60 -8.77
CA ALA A 20 27.83 23.77 -9.59
C ALA A 20 26.87 24.38 -10.67
N PRO A 21 26.83 23.77 -11.88
CA PRO A 21 25.73 23.98 -12.83
C PRO A 21 24.44 23.33 -12.30
N THR A 22 23.33 24.06 -12.33
CA THR A 22 22.01 23.50 -12.10
C THR A 22 21.59 22.66 -13.30
N ALA A 23 21.66 21.35 -13.16
CA ALA A 23 20.95 20.45 -14.07
C ALA A 23 19.44 20.70 -13.89
N SER A 24 18.80 21.25 -14.92
CA SER A 24 17.35 21.33 -15.01
C SER A 24 16.83 19.93 -15.34
N PHE A 25 16.32 19.22 -14.34
CA PHE A 25 15.44 18.09 -14.60
C PHE A 25 14.04 18.65 -14.85
N ALA A 26 13.68 18.76 -16.12
CA ALA A 26 12.28 18.85 -16.51
C ALA A 26 11.63 17.51 -16.16
N SER A 27 11.05 17.43 -14.96
CA SER A 27 10.19 16.32 -14.58
C SER A 27 8.96 16.41 -15.47
N THR A 28 8.86 15.55 -16.48
CA THR A 28 7.59 15.27 -17.14
C THR A 28 6.58 14.86 -16.07
N PRO A 29 5.44 15.54 -15.92
CA PRO A 29 4.39 15.06 -15.05
C PRO A 29 3.91 13.72 -15.59
N ILE A 30 4.08 12.65 -14.81
CA ILE A 30 3.38 11.38 -15.04
C ILE A 30 1.92 11.66 -14.69
N GLN A 31 1.16 12.06 -15.70
CA GLN A 31 -0.28 12.25 -15.61
C GLN A 31 -0.96 11.11 -16.36
N GLN A 32 -1.20 10.00 -15.66
CA GLN A 32 -2.46 9.27 -15.80
C GLN A 32 -2.63 8.34 -14.60
N GLY A 33 -3.10 8.91 -13.49
CA GLY A 33 -3.92 8.16 -12.56
C GLY A 33 -5.15 7.72 -13.33
N ALA A 34 -5.21 6.44 -13.71
CA ALA A 34 -6.47 5.84 -14.12
C ALA A 34 -7.42 6.02 -12.94
N ALA A 35 -8.47 6.82 -13.13
CA ALA A 35 -9.57 6.89 -12.20
C ALA A 35 -10.12 5.47 -12.05
N PHE A 36 -9.86 4.84 -10.91
CA PHE A 36 -10.38 3.52 -10.62
C PHE A 36 -11.86 3.67 -10.34
N THR A 37 -12.71 3.25 -11.27
CA THR A 37 -14.16 3.27 -11.09
C THR A 37 -14.59 2.20 -10.09
N ALA A 38 -15.80 2.35 -9.53
CA ALA A 38 -16.45 1.42 -8.59
C ALA A 38 -16.49 -0.06 -9.05
N GLU A 39 -16.23 -0.34 -10.33
CA GLU A 39 -16.03 -1.69 -10.87
C GLU A 39 -14.80 -2.38 -10.24
N LYS A 40 -13.75 -1.63 -9.86
CA LYS A 40 -12.53 -2.20 -9.26
C LYS A 40 -12.80 -2.91 -7.94
N LEU A 41 -13.80 -2.50 -7.16
CA LEU A 41 -14.15 -3.17 -5.90
C LEU A 41 -14.79 -4.56 -6.12
N ALA A 42 -15.29 -4.83 -7.32
CA ALA A 42 -15.86 -6.11 -7.73
C ALA A 42 -14.94 -6.96 -8.63
N VAL A 43 -13.78 -6.44 -9.05
CA VAL A 43 -12.84 -7.19 -9.90
C VAL A 43 -12.40 -8.46 -9.15
N PRO A 44 -12.78 -9.65 -9.66
CA PRO A 44 -12.25 -10.89 -9.15
C PRO A 44 -10.74 -10.96 -9.43
N MET A 45 -9.99 -11.81 -8.73
CA MET A 45 -8.59 -12.03 -9.10
C MET A 45 -8.57 -12.85 -10.40
N ILE A 46 -8.61 -12.17 -11.55
CA ILE A 46 -8.57 -12.78 -12.90
C ILE A 46 -7.09 -12.98 -13.33
N SER A 47 -6.18 -12.31 -12.65
CA SER A 47 -4.72 -12.44 -12.76
C SER A 47 -4.05 -11.98 -11.46
N GLU A 48 -2.80 -12.38 -11.23
CA GLU A 48 -1.96 -11.83 -10.15
C GLU A 48 -2.00 -10.27 -10.17
N PRO A 49 -2.16 -9.60 -9.02
CA PRO A 49 -2.17 -8.14 -8.98
C PRO A 49 -0.80 -7.56 -9.35
N ASP A 50 -0.79 -6.46 -10.11
CA ASP A 50 0.46 -5.78 -10.53
C ASP A 50 1.26 -5.23 -9.33
N ASP A 51 0.56 -4.82 -8.26
CA ASP A 51 1.14 -4.27 -7.04
C ASP A 51 0.65 -5.06 -5.80
N PHE A 52 1.58 -5.67 -5.07
CA PHE A 52 1.33 -6.32 -3.79
C PHE A 52 2.54 -6.21 -2.86
N THR A 53 2.31 -6.49 -1.57
CA THR A 53 3.36 -6.60 -0.56
C THR A 53 3.47 -8.03 -0.05
N ASP A 54 4.67 -8.60 -0.11
CA ASP A 54 4.95 -9.92 0.47
C ASP A 54 4.93 -9.86 2.01
N ILE A 55 4.24 -10.83 2.62
CA ILE A 55 4.14 -10.99 4.07
C ILE A 55 4.32 -12.45 4.48
N GLU A 56 4.79 -12.66 5.70
CA GLU A 56 4.92 -13.98 6.31
C GLU A 56 3.88 -14.17 7.41
N LEU A 57 3.26 -15.35 7.49
CA LEU A 57 2.30 -15.68 8.54
C LEU A 57 2.98 -16.47 9.68
N PRO A 58 2.58 -16.25 10.95
CA PRO A 58 1.45 -15.43 11.40
C PRO A 58 1.76 -13.92 11.46
N VAL A 59 0.73 -13.10 11.26
CA VAL A 59 0.75 -11.65 11.53
C VAL A 59 -0.31 -11.30 12.58
N ASP A 60 0.05 -10.51 13.59
CA ASP A 60 -0.90 -10.06 14.64
C ASP A 60 -1.47 -8.67 14.33
N LYS A 61 -0.66 -7.79 13.73
CA LYS A 61 -1.00 -6.37 13.51
C LYS A 61 -0.33 -5.78 12.27
N LEU A 62 -0.43 -6.47 11.13
CA LEU A 62 0.00 -5.88 9.86
C LEU A 62 -0.83 -4.63 9.59
N LYS A 63 -0.18 -3.47 9.46
CA LYS A 63 -0.84 -2.18 9.24
C LYS A 63 -0.90 -1.86 7.75
N GLY A 64 -1.93 -1.13 7.36
CA GLY A 64 -2.03 -0.51 6.04
C GLY A 64 -3.06 0.62 6.07
N THR A 65 -3.15 1.35 4.96
CA THR A 65 -4.02 2.52 4.80
C THR A 65 -4.69 2.47 3.42
N LEU A 66 -5.96 2.88 3.34
CA LEU A 66 -6.66 3.07 2.06
C LEU A 66 -6.70 4.57 1.73
N GLU A 67 -5.91 4.99 0.76
CA GLU A 67 -5.75 6.42 0.40
C GLU A 67 -7.04 7.06 -0.16
N THR A 68 -7.89 6.28 -0.83
CA THR A 68 -9.11 6.73 -1.52
C THR A 68 -10.24 5.71 -1.34
N GLU A 69 -11.48 6.08 -1.73
CA GLU A 69 -12.64 5.18 -1.64
C GLU A 69 -12.49 3.88 -2.44
N ASP A 70 -11.87 3.99 -3.62
CA ASP A 70 -11.60 2.87 -4.53
C ASP A 70 -10.22 2.22 -4.29
N SER A 71 -9.50 2.63 -3.25
CA SER A 71 -8.21 2.02 -2.91
C SER A 71 -8.40 0.56 -2.54
N VAL A 72 -7.51 -0.26 -3.08
CA VAL A 72 -7.40 -1.68 -2.78
C VAL A 72 -5.93 -1.97 -2.52
N VAL A 73 -5.65 -2.69 -1.45
CA VAL A 73 -4.29 -3.12 -1.10
C VAL A 73 -4.23 -4.64 -1.16
N TRP A 74 -3.19 -5.14 -1.83
CA TRP A 74 -2.92 -6.55 -1.97
C TRP A 74 -1.71 -6.96 -1.15
N TYR A 75 -1.82 -8.09 -0.46
CA TYR A 75 -0.71 -8.75 0.21
C TYR A 75 -0.57 -10.18 -0.30
N ARG A 76 0.64 -10.64 -0.51
CA ARG A 76 0.92 -12.02 -0.91
C ARG A 76 1.59 -12.76 0.24
N PHE A 77 1.18 -14.00 0.46
CA PHE A 77 1.81 -14.87 1.45
C PHE A 77 1.93 -16.29 0.90
N LYS A 78 2.93 -17.02 1.39
CA LYS A 78 3.12 -18.44 1.04
C LYS A 78 2.58 -19.33 2.16
N THR A 79 1.82 -20.36 1.82
CA THR A 79 1.41 -21.39 2.78
C THR A 79 2.57 -22.30 3.14
N PRO A 80 2.62 -22.81 4.39
CA PRO A 80 3.59 -23.84 4.77
C PRO A 80 3.22 -25.20 4.15
N ALA A 81 4.19 -26.11 4.06
CA ALA A 81 3.97 -27.49 3.59
C ALA A 81 2.91 -28.25 4.41
N LYS A 82 2.82 -28.02 5.73
CA LYS A 82 1.80 -28.60 6.61
C LYS A 82 0.72 -27.56 6.93
N LEU A 83 -0.50 -27.84 6.48
CA LEU A 83 -1.60 -26.89 6.54
C LEU A 83 -2.46 -27.05 7.80
N GLY A 84 -2.79 -25.93 8.42
CA GLY A 84 -3.90 -25.77 9.36
C GLY A 84 -5.01 -24.91 8.76
N ASP A 85 -6.12 -24.73 9.48
CA ASP A 85 -7.16 -23.77 9.10
C ASP A 85 -6.57 -22.35 9.18
N LEU A 86 -6.65 -21.57 8.09
CA LEU A 86 -6.21 -20.17 8.08
C LEU A 86 -7.29 -19.29 8.72
N LYS A 87 -6.94 -18.60 9.80
CA LYS A 87 -7.75 -17.60 10.48
C LYS A 87 -7.35 -16.22 10.00
N VAL A 88 -8.33 -15.38 9.71
CA VAL A 88 -8.11 -14.00 9.23
C VAL A 88 -9.09 -13.06 9.92
N LYS A 89 -8.59 -11.92 10.41
CA LYS A 89 -9.40 -10.84 10.97
C LYS A 89 -8.85 -9.50 10.48
N LEU A 90 -9.77 -8.64 10.06
CA LEU A 90 -9.49 -7.24 9.71
C LEU A 90 -10.07 -6.34 10.79
N LYS A 91 -9.32 -5.34 11.23
CA LYS A 91 -9.78 -4.29 12.14
C LYS A 91 -9.63 -2.96 11.40
N GLY A 92 -10.71 -2.19 11.35
CA GLY A 92 -10.74 -0.87 10.71
C GLY A 92 -11.25 0.21 11.67
N PRO A 93 -11.22 1.48 11.24
CA PRO A 93 -11.77 2.58 12.00
C PRO A 93 -13.31 2.50 12.07
N SER A 94 -13.89 3.03 13.13
CA SER A 94 -15.35 3.03 13.32
C SER A 94 -16.06 3.99 12.35
N GLY A 95 -17.34 3.70 12.05
CA GLY A 95 -18.16 4.56 11.18
C GLY A 95 -17.91 4.39 9.68
N GLN A 96 -17.06 3.43 9.31
CA GLN A 96 -16.79 2.95 7.96
C GLN A 96 -16.85 1.41 7.95
N THR A 97 -16.79 0.79 6.77
CA THR A 97 -16.86 -0.66 6.63
C THR A 97 -15.79 -1.11 5.66
N TYR A 98 -14.87 -1.92 6.15
CA TYR A 98 -13.80 -2.50 5.37
C TYR A 98 -14.06 -3.98 5.17
N LYS A 99 -13.48 -4.53 4.11
CA LYS A 99 -13.58 -5.95 3.75
C LYS A 99 -12.20 -6.51 3.48
N ILE A 100 -11.96 -7.73 3.92
CA ILE A 100 -10.79 -8.53 3.52
C ILE A 100 -11.28 -9.78 2.79
N SER A 101 -10.62 -10.10 1.69
CA SER A 101 -10.86 -11.30 0.90
C SER A 101 -9.57 -12.09 0.72
N VAL A 102 -9.68 -13.42 0.68
CA VAL A 102 -8.55 -14.34 0.44
C VAL A 102 -8.74 -14.99 -0.93
N TYR A 103 -7.74 -14.88 -1.80
CA TYR A 103 -7.73 -15.48 -3.14
C TYR A 103 -6.59 -16.50 -3.26
N ASP A 104 -6.83 -17.55 -4.04
CA ASP A 104 -5.77 -18.44 -4.53
C ASP A 104 -4.95 -17.71 -5.61
N SER A 105 -3.71 -18.14 -5.84
CA SER A 105 -2.87 -17.74 -6.98
C SER A 105 -3.33 -18.28 -8.34
N ASP A 106 -4.30 -19.17 -8.37
CA ASP A 106 -4.83 -19.78 -9.59
C ASP A 106 -5.66 -18.75 -10.40
N ASP A 107 -5.14 -18.34 -11.55
CA ASP A 107 -5.75 -17.32 -12.43
C ASP A 107 -7.15 -17.71 -12.94
N ASP A 108 -7.47 -19.02 -12.98
CA ASP A 108 -8.78 -19.51 -13.38
C ASP A 108 -9.84 -19.38 -12.26
N ASN A 109 -9.40 -19.12 -11.02
CA ASN A 109 -10.29 -19.01 -9.86
C ASN A 109 -10.49 -17.55 -9.42
N SER A 110 -11.44 -16.93 -10.09
CA SER A 110 -11.86 -15.56 -9.84
C SER A 110 -12.56 -15.35 -8.47
N SER A 111 -12.97 -16.44 -7.79
CA SER A 111 -13.78 -16.37 -6.57
C SER A 111 -12.95 -16.42 -5.28
N PRO A 112 -13.20 -15.55 -4.29
CA PRO A 112 -12.46 -15.59 -3.05
C PRO A 112 -12.78 -16.85 -2.23
N LEU A 113 -11.76 -17.47 -1.66
CA LEU A 113 -11.89 -18.57 -0.70
C LEU A 113 -12.57 -18.14 0.60
N LEU A 114 -12.43 -16.85 0.94
CA LEU A 114 -13.04 -16.19 2.09
C LEU A 114 -13.24 -14.72 1.76
N SER A 115 -14.37 -14.15 2.18
CA SER A 115 -14.59 -12.70 2.13
C SER A 115 -15.40 -12.29 3.35
N ILE A 116 -14.82 -11.45 4.21
CA ILE A 116 -15.42 -11.05 5.49
C ILE A 116 -15.34 -9.53 5.66
N ASN A 117 -16.32 -8.98 6.37
CA ASN A 117 -16.25 -7.59 6.83
C ASN A 117 -15.29 -7.48 8.02
N GLN A 118 -14.81 -6.26 8.28
CA GLN A 118 -14.04 -5.95 9.47
C GLN A 118 -14.72 -6.45 10.76
N ASP A 119 -13.92 -6.65 11.79
CA ASP A 119 -14.27 -7.11 13.13
C ASP A 119 -14.86 -8.54 13.20
N THR A 120 -15.04 -9.20 12.05
CA THR A 120 -15.39 -10.61 11.95
C THR A 120 -14.12 -11.47 11.87
N LEU A 121 -14.09 -12.60 12.58
CA LEU A 121 -13.05 -13.62 12.42
C LEU A 121 -13.48 -14.62 11.34
N GLY A 122 -12.78 -14.63 10.21
CA GLY A 122 -13.00 -15.59 9.13
C GLY A 122 -12.10 -16.81 9.23
N THR A 123 -12.48 -17.88 8.53
CA THR A 123 -11.71 -19.12 8.47
C THR A 123 -11.72 -19.69 7.06
N VAL A 124 -10.54 -19.87 6.45
CA VAL A 124 -10.37 -20.73 5.27
C VAL A 124 -10.00 -22.12 5.77
N LYS A 125 -10.78 -23.12 5.37
CA LYS A 125 -10.53 -24.51 5.74
C LYS A 125 -9.26 -25.02 5.09
N SER A 126 -8.46 -25.80 5.82
CA SER A 126 -7.22 -26.39 5.31
C SER A 126 -7.43 -27.22 4.03
N SER A 127 -8.60 -27.84 3.86
CA SER A 127 -8.99 -28.58 2.65
C SER A 127 -9.14 -27.72 1.40
N LYS A 128 -9.22 -26.39 1.54
CA LYS A 128 -9.25 -25.43 0.44
C LYS A 128 -7.88 -24.78 0.16
N LEU A 129 -6.87 -25.15 0.93
CA LEU A 129 -5.52 -24.62 0.81
C LEU A 129 -4.59 -25.69 0.26
N LYS A 130 -3.59 -25.27 -0.52
CA LYS A 130 -2.48 -26.10 -1.00
C LYS A 130 -1.22 -25.70 -0.24
N GLY A 131 -0.35 -26.66 0.08
CA GLY A 131 0.92 -26.41 0.75
C GLY A 131 1.93 -25.76 -0.19
N ASP A 132 2.89 -25.01 0.34
CA ASP A 132 3.95 -24.33 -0.41
C ASP A 132 3.45 -23.49 -1.61
N THR A 133 2.24 -22.94 -1.49
CA THR A 133 1.51 -22.23 -2.55
C THR A 133 1.27 -20.77 -2.15
N TYR A 134 1.26 -19.86 -3.13
CA TYR A 134 0.99 -18.45 -2.87
C TYR A 134 -0.52 -18.16 -2.83
N TYR A 135 -0.90 -17.27 -1.92
CA TYR A 135 -2.26 -16.77 -1.74
C TYR A 135 -2.23 -15.28 -1.51
N TYR A 136 -3.37 -14.62 -1.72
CA TYR A 136 -3.47 -13.17 -1.64
C TYR A 136 -4.53 -12.73 -0.64
N PHE A 137 -4.20 -11.73 0.17
CA PHE A 137 -5.18 -10.90 0.85
C PHE A 137 -5.47 -9.67 0.01
N ARG A 138 -6.76 -9.39 -0.17
CA ARG A 138 -7.26 -8.16 -0.77
C ARG A 138 -8.02 -7.38 0.28
N VAL A 139 -7.56 -6.16 0.61
CA VAL A 139 -8.26 -5.25 1.50
C VAL A 139 -8.83 -4.08 0.70
N GLY A 140 -10.09 -3.76 0.97
CA GLY A 140 -10.76 -2.60 0.37
C GLY A 140 -11.87 -2.08 1.28
N SER A 141 -12.42 -0.93 0.90
CA SER A 141 -13.54 -0.31 1.61
C SER A 141 -14.87 -0.69 0.94
N LYS A 142 -15.93 -0.80 1.75
CA LYS A 142 -17.33 -0.87 1.29
C LYS A 142 -18.04 0.45 1.56
N THR A 143 -17.72 1.08 2.68
CA THR A 143 -18.15 2.46 2.97
C THR A 143 -16.91 3.25 3.33
N TRP A 144 -16.71 4.36 2.61
CA TRP A 144 -15.56 5.24 2.77
C TRP A 144 -16.03 6.65 3.11
N LYS A 145 -15.29 7.33 3.98
CA LYS A 145 -15.59 8.71 4.40
C LYS A 145 -14.30 9.51 4.49
N ALA A 146 -14.16 10.52 3.63
CA ALA A 146 -12.96 11.36 3.52
C ALA A 146 -12.51 12.02 4.83
N ASP A 147 -13.43 12.25 5.77
CA ASP A 147 -13.18 12.93 7.04
C ASP A 147 -12.70 11.99 8.16
N LYS A 148 -12.38 10.73 7.84
CA LYS A 148 -11.99 9.70 8.81
C LYS A 148 -10.59 9.17 8.53
N SER A 149 -9.99 8.55 9.55
CA SER A 149 -8.80 7.72 9.33
C SER A 149 -9.16 6.54 8.42
N HIS A 150 -8.18 6.11 7.63
CA HIS A 150 -8.30 4.93 6.76
C HIS A 150 -7.28 3.84 7.09
N ASP A 151 -6.71 3.90 8.28
CA ASP A 151 -5.73 2.94 8.76
C ASP A 151 -6.43 1.68 9.25
N TYR A 152 -5.99 0.52 8.76
CA TYR A 152 -6.49 -0.78 9.16
C TYR A 152 -5.37 -1.66 9.71
N LYS A 153 -5.78 -2.76 10.36
CA LYS A 153 -4.89 -3.81 10.86
C LYS A 153 -5.40 -5.18 10.47
N ILE A 154 -4.49 -6.05 10.03
CA ILE A 154 -4.76 -7.45 9.73
C ILE A 154 -4.10 -8.33 10.77
N GLU A 155 -4.86 -9.33 11.22
CA GLU A 155 -4.41 -10.44 12.05
C GLU A 155 -4.70 -11.72 11.27
N ALA A 156 -3.69 -12.54 10.99
CA ALA A 156 -3.84 -13.78 10.26
C ALA A 156 -2.85 -14.85 10.74
N TYR A 157 -3.32 -16.07 10.92
CA TYR A 157 -2.53 -17.19 11.47
C TYR A 157 -3.14 -18.54 11.10
N TYR A 158 -2.34 -19.60 11.13
CA TYR A 158 -2.83 -20.98 10.99
C TYR A 158 -3.18 -21.55 12.37
N ASN A 159 -4.37 -22.14 12.49
CA ASN A 159 -4.71 -22.96 13.64
C ASN A 159 -4.12 -24.37 13.44
N LYS A 160 -3.25 -24.79 14.36
CA LYS A 160 -2.63 -26.12 14.35
C LYS A 160 -3.61 -27.21 14.76
#